data_AF-A0AAV7LI71-F1
#
_entry.id   AF-A0AAV7LI71-F1
#
_cell.length_a   1.000
_cell.length_b   1.000
_cell.length_c   1.000
_cell.angle_alpha   90.00
_cell.angle_beta   90.00
_cell.angle_gamma   90.00
#
_symmetry.space_group_name_H-M   'P 1'
#
loop_
_entity.id
_entity.type
_entity.pdbx_description
1 polymer ?
#
loop_
_entity_poly.entity_id
_entity_poly.type
_entity_poly.pdbx_seq_one_letter_code
_entity_poly.pdbx_strand_id
1 'polypeptide(L)'
;MTDQTHETTMDRIHQEIPAVGRRLEGMDSMMASVTEETKLMHLDISGFQSRVTSLEQCVMTVEAQAISPDREQELLYHRSKLIDLEDRSRRDNVHFLKFPENIKGTDVHSFLRETLPKLTGLTFDPPRVSKSAQTWPQAPGRSQPPDQS
;
A
#
# COMPACT_ATOMS: atom_id res chain seq x y z
N MET A 1 54.90 73.35 -12.59
CA MET A 1 54.68 71.89 -12.77
C MET A 1 53.79 71.28 -11.68
N THR A 2 53.59 71.93 -10.53
CA THR A 2 52.74 71.44 -9.42
C THR A 2 51.23 71.70 -9.60
N ASP A 3 50.84 72.75 -10.35
CA ASP A 3 49.41 73.05 -10.60
C ASP A 3 48.72 72.00 -11.47
N GLN A 4 49.37 71.58 -12.56
CA GLN A 4 48.80 70.63 -13.51
C GLN A 4 48.59 69.23 -12.87
N THR A 5 49.43 68.86 -11.90
CA THR A 5 49.24 67.63 -11.12
C THR A 5 48.09 67.72 -10.12
N HIS A 6 47.83 68.90 -9.54
CA HIS A 6 46.70 69.11 -8.64
C HIS A 6 45.36 69.07 -9.39
N GLU A 7 45.30 69.72 -10.55
CA GLU A 7 44.13 69.72 -11.43
C GLU A 7 43.79 68.29 -11.90
N THR A 8 44.79 67.54 -12.38
CA THR A 8 44.62 66.14 -12.81
C THR A 8 44.13 65.23 -11.67
N THR A 9 44.60 65.47 -10.43
CA THR A 9 44.18 64.67 -9.27
C THR A 9 42.74 65.01 -8.86
N MET A 10 42.37 66.29 -8.93
CA MET A 10 41.02 66.75 -8.61
C MET A 10 40.00 66.25 -9.64
N ASP A 11 40.34 66.23 -10.92
CA ASP A 11 39.50 65.67 -11.99
C ASP A 11 39.29 64.17 -11.83
N ARG A 12 40.34 63.44 -11.44
CA ARG A 12 40.24 62.00 -11.15
C ARG A 12 39.31 61.73 -9.97
N ILE A 13 39.41 62.51 -8.90
CA ILE A 13 38.51 62.40 -7.73
C ILE A 13 37.06 62.72 -8.14
N HIS A 14 36.84 63.76 -8.93
CA HIS A 14 35.50 64.08 -9.46
C HIS A 14 34.91 62.98 -10.34
N GLN A 15 35.74 62.16 -10.99
CA GLN A 15 35.28 61.00 -11.75
C GLN A 15 35.05 59.75 -10.89
N GLU A 16 35.90 59.51 -9.89
CA GLU A 16 35.82 58.33 -9.03
C GLU A 16 34.64 58.39 -8.03
N ILE A 17 34.31 59.56 -7.46
CA ILE A 17 33.21 59.71 -6.50
C ILE A 17 31.85 59.27 -7.10
N PRO A 18 31.43 59.72 -8.30
CA PRO A 18 30.20 59.25 -8.94
C PRO A 18 30.25 57.76 -9.30
N ALA A 19 31.43 57.22 -9.64
CA ALA A 19 31.57 55.80 -9.94
C ALA A 19 31.38 54.94 -8.68
N VAL A 20 31.89 55.39 -7.53
CA VAL A 20 31.64 54.75 -6.24
C VAL A 20 30.17 54.86 -5.86
N GLY A 21 29.53 56.02 -6.07
CA GLY A 21 28.09 56.21 -5.83
C GLY A 21 27.22 55.20 -6.57
N ARG A 22 27.45 55.02 -7.89
CA ARG A 22 26.73 54.02 -8.70
C ARG A 22 26.94 52.59 -8.21
N ARG A 23 28.14 52.26 -7.72
CA ARG A 23 28.44 50.93 -7.16
C ARG A 23 27.68 50.69 -5.86
N LEU A 24 27.59 51.71 -4.99
CA LEU A 24 26.82 51.64 -3.75
C LEU A 24 25.32 51.47 -4.04
N GLU A 25 24.76 52.24 -4.97
CA GLU A 25 23.36 52.06 -5.41
C GLU A 25 23.09 50.65 -5.96
N GLY A 26 24.02 50.11 -6.74
CA GLY A 26 23.93 48.73 -7.23
C GLY A 26 23.99 47.68 -6.11
N MET A 27 24.82 47.91 -5.09
CA MET A 27 24.87 47.05 -3.90
C MET A 27 23.58 47.14 -3.08
N ASP A 28 23.02 48.34 -2.88
CA ASP A 28 21.76 48.53 -2.17
C ASP A 28 20.61 47.81 -2.89
N SER A 29 20.55 47.90 -4.22
CA SER A 29 19.57 47.14 -5.01
C SER A 29 19.74 45.63 -4.86
N MET A 30 20.98 45.13 -4.85
CA MET A 30 21.25 43.70 -4.68
C MET A 30 20.88 43.23 -3.27
N MET A 31 21.21 44.00 -2.24
CA MET A 31 20.84 43.71 -0.86
C MET A 31 19.31 43.67 -0.68
N ALA A 32 18.58 44.59 -1.32
CA ALA A 32 17.12 44.58 -1.32
C ALA A 32 16.56 43.29 -1.95
N SER A 33 17.12 42.86 -3.09
CA SER A 33 16.72 41.60 -3.74
C SER A 33 16.98 40.38 -2.86
N VAL A 34 18.19 40.27 -2.29
CA VAL A 34 18.56 39.17 -1.40
C VAL A 34 17.67 39.13 -0.16
N THR A 35 17.33 40.29 0.40
CA THR A 35 16.44 40.39 1.55
C THR A 35 15.05 39.86 1.21
N GLU A 36 14.54 40.15 0.02
CA GLU A 36 13.22 39.69 -0.40
C GLU A 36 13.22 38.18 -0.69
N GLU A 37 14.22 37.66 -1.39
CA GLU A 37 14.40 36.22 -1.61
C GLU A 37 14.50 35.46 -0.28
N THR A 38 15.20 36.02 0.71
CA THR A 38 15.33 35.44 2.06
C THR A 38 13.98 35.35 2.77
N LYS A 39 13.11 36.36 2.62
CA LYS A 39 11.75 36.29 3.19
C LYS A 39 10.90 35.22 2.53
N LEU A 40 10.97 35.11 1.20
CA LEU A 40 10.25 34.08 0.46
C LEU A 40 10.70 32.67 0.86
N MET A 41 12.02 32.45 0.94
CA MET A 41 12.58 31.20 1.45
C MET A 41 12.11 30.89 2.88
N HIS A 42 12.02 31.90 3.76
CA HIS A 42 11.53 31.71 5.12
C HIS A 42 10.07 31.26 5.17
N LEU A 43 9.22 31.80 4.29
CA LEU A 43 7.82 31.38 4.15
C LEU A 43 7.72 29.94 3.65
N ASP A 44 8.50 29.59 2.63
CA ASP A 44 8.53 28.23 2.07
C ASP A 44 8.99 27.21 3.10
N ILE A 45 10.08 27.50 3.84
CA ILE A 45 10.58 26.65 4.92
C ILE A 45 9.53 26.45 6.00
N SER A 46 8.83 27.52 6.40
CA SER A 46 7.75 27.45 7.39
C SER A 46 6.59 26.57 6.89
N GLY A 47 6.24 26.68 5.61
CA GLY A 47 5.26 25.82 4.96
C GLY A 47 5.70 24.35 4.93
N PHE A 48 6.97 24.09 4.61
CA PHE A 48 7.53 22.74 4.64
C PHE A 48 7.53 22.15 6.05
N GLN A 49 7.91 22.91 7.06
CA GLN A 49 7.89 22.46 8.45
C GLN A 49 6.48 22.01 8.88
N SER A 50 5.46 22.82 8.57
CA SER A 50 4.06 22.44 8.86
C SER A 50 3.65 21.14 8.17
N ARG A 51 4.02 20.96 6.90
CA ARG A 51 3.73 19.74 6.14
C ARG A 51 4.46 18.53 6.70
N VAL A 52 5.72 18.67 7.11
CA VAL A 52 6.52 17.61 7.72
C VAL A 52 5.87 17.17 9.04
N THR A 53 5.53 18.11 9.93
CA THR A 53 4.85 17.78 11.20
C THR A 53 3.51 17.05 10.96
N SER A 54 2.74 17.46 9.96
CA SER A 54 1.49 16.77 9.61
C SER A 54 1.74 15.35 9.09
N LEU A 55 2.80 15.14 8.31
CA LEU A 55 3.16 13.81 7.82
C LEU A 55 3.66 12.91 8.95
N GLU A 56 4.49 13.43 9.84
CA GLU A 56 4.96 12.70 11.02
C GLU A 56 3.77 12.23 11.87
N GLN A 57 2.80 13.12 12.12
CA GLN A 57 1.60 12.76 12.88
C GLN A 57 0.73 11.70 12.16
N CYS A 58 0.63 11.79 10.84
CA CYS A 58 -0.07 10.79 10.03
C CYS A 58 0.61 9.41 10.14
N VAL A 59 1.93 9.37 9.98
CA VAL A 59 2.74 8.14 10.10
C VAL A 59 2.56 7.53 11.49
N MET A 60 2.70 8.31 12.56
CA MET A 60 2.49 7.83 13.93
C MET A 60 1.10 7.22 14.13
N THR A 61 0.07 7.83 13.55
CA THR A 61 -1.30 7.32 13.64
C THR A 61 -1.47 6.00 12.91
N VAL A 62 -0.91 5.89 11.69
CA VAL A 62 -0.97 4.67 10.89
C VAL A 62 -0.20 3.53 11.55
N GLU A 63 0.99 3.80 12.07
CA GLU A 63 1.80 2.81 12.79
C GLU A 63 1.08 2.31 14.05
N ALA A 64 0.48 3.22 14.83
CA ALA A 64 -0.31 2.84 16.01
C ALA A 64 -1.50 1.94 15.65
N GLN A 65 -2.17 2.19 14.52
CA GLN A 65 -3.26 1.34 14.04
C GLN A 65 -2.77 -0.01 13.49
N ALA A 66 -1.64 -0.02 12.78
CA ALA A 66 -1.09 -1.23 12.17
C ALA A 66 -0.53 -2.22 13.21
N ILE A 67 0.07 -1.71 14.29
CA ILE A 67 0.70 -2.52 15.36
C ILE A 67 -0.31 -2.86 16.46
N SER A 68 -1.57 -2.42 16.36
CA SER A 68 -2.58 -2.72 17.37
C SER A 68 -2.75 -4.25 17.53
N PRO A 69 -2.45 -4.83 18.70
CA PRO A 69 -2.55 -6.28 18.93
C PRO A 69 -3.99 -6.78 18.77
N ASP A 70 -4.96 -5.88 18.92
CA ASP A 70 -6.38 -6.13 18.72
C ASP A 70 -6.68 -6.58 17.28
N ARG A 71 -6.00 -6.00 16.28
CA ARG A 71 -6.22 -6.35 14.87
C ARG A 71 -5.75 -7.76 14.55
N GLU A 72 -4.59 -8.16 15.09
CA GLU A 72 -4.09 -9.52 14.90
C GLU A 72 -5.00 -10.56 15.59
N GLN A 73 -5.45 -10.27 16.81
CA GLN A 73 -6.40 -11.12 17.52
C GLN A 73 -7.74 -11.23 16.78
N GLU A 74 -8.25 -10.14 16.24
CA GLU A 74 -9.49 -10.12 15.44
C GLU A 74 -9.34 -10.98 14.17
N LEU A 75 -8.20 -10.89 13.47
CA LEU A 75 -7.92 -11.73 12.31
C LEU A 75 -7.86 -13.22 12.68
N LEU A 76 -7.20 -13.57 13.78
CA LEU A 76 -7.15 -14.95 14.27
C LEU A 76 -8.55 -15.47 14.66
N TYR A 77 -9.34 -14.64 15.33
CA TYR A 77 -10.73 -14.95 15.68
C TYR A 77 -11.58 -15.22 14.43
N HIS A 78 -11.53 -14.32 13.44
CA HIS A 78 -12.27 -14.50 12.19
C HIS A 78 -11.81 -15.73 11.41
N ARG A 79 -10.51 -15.98 11.36
CA ARG A 79 -9.96 -17.18 10.72
C ARG A 79 -10.46 -18.46 11.38
N SER A 80 -10.42 -18.52 12.72
CA SER A 80 -10.94 -19.65 13.48
C SER A 80 -12.43 -19.88 13.19
N LYS A 81 -13.22 -18.79 13.22
CA LYS A 81 -14.65 -18.84 12.91
C LYS A 81 -14.94 -19.32 11.48
N LEU A 82 -14.12 -18.93 10.50
CA LEU A 82 -14.26 -19.40 9.12
C LEU A 82 -14.02 -20.91 9.02
N ILE A 83 -12.97 -21.42 9.67
CA ILE A 83 -12.68 -22.86 9.71
C ILE A 83 -13.84 -23.61 10.36
N ASP A 84 -14.33 -23.14 11.50
CA ASP A 84 -15.48 -23.74 12.18
C ASP A 84 -16.74 -23.77 11.30
N LEU A 85 -17.02 -22.69 10.57
CA LEU A 85 -18.16 -22.60 9.66
C LEU A 85 -17.99 -23.52 8.45
N GLU A 86 -16.79 -23.58 7.89
CA GLU A 86 -16.47 -24.47 6.78
C GLU A 86 -16.61 -25.95 7.19
N ASP A 87 -16.06 -26.33 8.34
CA ASP A 87 -16.16 -27.67 8.89
C ASP A 87 -17.61 -28.05 9.19
N ARG A 88 -18.40 -27.15 9.77
CA ARG A 88 -19.84 -27.38 9.98
C ARG A 88 -20.60 -27.51 8.66
N SER A 89 -20.25 -26.71 7.66
CA SER A 89 -20.88 -26.77 6.34
C SER A 89 -20.52 -28.03 5.57
N ARG A 90 -19.34 -28.61 5.81
CA ARG A 90 -18.84 -29.81 5.13
C ARG A 90 -19.04 -31.10 5.93
N ARG A 91 -19.51 -31.02 7.17
CA ARG A 91 -19.67 -32.15 8.09
C ARG A 91 -20.46 -33.32 7.49
N ASP A 92 -21.49 -33.00 6.70
CA ASP A 92 -22.38 -34.00 6.09
C ASP A 92 -21.98 -34.33 4.64
N ASN A 93 -20.85 -33.79 4.16
CA ASN A 93 -20.35 -34.07 2.81
C ASN A 93 -19.45 -35.32 2.84
N VAL A 94 -19.84 -36.34 2.07
CA VAL A 94 -19.05 -37.56 1.89
C VAL A 94 -18.37 -37.54 0.52
N HIS A 95 -17.06 -37.78 0.50
CA HIS A 95 -16.27 -37.86 -0.72
C HIS A 95 -15.95 -39.31 -1.07
N PHE A 96 -16.38 -39.74 -2.26
CA PHE A 96 -15.99 -41.03 -2.83
C PHE A 96 -14.74 -40.83 -3.69
N LEU A 97 -13.60 -41.33 -3.22
CA LEU A 97 -12.32 -41.22 -3.92
C LEU A 97 -11.97 -42.53 -4.65
N LYS A 98 -11.24 -42.42 -5.77
CA LYS A 98 -10.72 -43.56 -6.55
C LYS A 98 -11.79 -44.49 -7.17
N PHE A 99 -13.00 -43.98 -7.39
CA PHE A 99 -13.99 -44.69 -8.19
C PHE A 99 -13.74 -44.45 -9.69
N PRO A 100 -13.75 -45.50 -10.53
CA PRO A 100 -13.78 -45.34 -11.97
C PRO A 100 -14.88 -44.38 -12.43
N GLU A 101 -14.53 -43.58 -13.43
CA GLU A 101 -15.44 -42.61 -14.05
C GLU A 101 -16.65 -43.37 -14.62
N ASN A 102 -17.87 -42.87 -14.33
CA ASN A 102 -19.17 -43.46 -14.70
C ASN A 102 -19.74 -44.59 -13.82
N ILE A 103 -19.10 -45.01 -12.72
CA ILE A 103 -19.69 -46.04 -11.83
C ILE A 103 -21.04 -45.61 -11.24
N LYS A 104 -21.22 -44.30 -11.03
CA LYS A 104 -22.45 -43.74 -10.51
C LYS A 104 -23.63 -43.85 -11.49
N GLY A 105 -23.35 -43.97 -12.79
CA GLY A 105 -24.34 -43.78 -13.85
C GLY A 105 -24.97 -42.39 -13.82
N THR A 106 -26.17 -42.26 -14.36
CA THR A 106 -26.95 -41.01 -14.40
C THR A 106 -27.57 -40.65 -13.04
N ASP A 107 -27.82 -41.63 -12.18
CA ASP A 107 -28.50 -41.43 -10.88
C ASP A 107 -27.66 -41.87 -9.67
N VAL A 108 -27.51 -40.91 -8.76
CA VAL A 108 -26.81 -41.02 -7.49
C VAL A 108 -27.50 -41.98 -6.52
N HIS A 109 -28.83 -41.98 -6.54
CA HIS A 109 -29.59 -42.78 -5.59
C HIS A 109 -29.47 -44.28 -5.93
N SER A 110 -29.52 -44.64 -7.21
CA SER A 110 -29.22 -45.99 -7.68
C SER A 110 -27.81 -46.44 -7.26
N PHE A 111 -26.81 -45.57 -7.43
CA PHE A 111 -25.44 -45.88 -7.00
C PHE A 111 -25.34 -46.16 -5.50
N LEU A 112 -25.94 -45.32 -4.64
CA LEU A 112 -25.88 -45.50 -3.19
C LEU A 112 -26.67 -46.70 -2.68
N ARG A 113 -27.80 -47.04 -3.32
CA ARG A 113 -28.68 -48.14 -2.89
C ARG A 113 -28.25 -49.51 -3.39
N GLU A 114 -27.70 -49.58 -4.60
CA GLU A 114 -27.44 -50.86 -5.26
C GLU A 114 -25.97 -51.12 -5.49
N THR A 115 -25.24 -50.13 -6.02
CA THR A 115 -23.85 -50.32 -6.47
C THR A 115 -22.87 -50.25 -5.32
N LEU A 116 -23.00 -49.26 -4.42
CA LEU A 116 -22.10 -49.08 -3.28
C LEU A 116 -22.14 -50.27 -2.31
N PRO A 117 -23.32 -50.83 -1.94
CA PRO A 117 -23.37 -52.01 -1.06
C PRO A 117 -22.73 -53.24 -1.70
N LYS A 118 -22.92 -53.44 -3.02
CA LYS A 118 -22.28 -54.54 -3.76
C LYS A 118 -20.75 -54.40 -3.82
N LEU A 119 -20.25 -53.18 -3.99
CA LEU A 119 -18.81 -52.91 -4.08
C LEU A 119 -18.10 -52.98 -2.73
N THR A 120 -18.76 -52.52 -1.66
CA THR A 120 -18.14 -52.46 -0.32
C THR A 120 -18.45 -53.68 0.55
N GLY A 121 -19.49 -54.46 0.20
CA GLY A 121 -20.02 -55.54 1.04
C GLY A 121 -20.75 -55.04 2.29
N LEU A 122 -20.92 -53.72 2.44
CA LEU A 122 -21.57 -53.10 3.59
C LEU A 122 -23.04 -52.84 3.28
N THR A 123 -23.91 -53.24 4.20
CA THR A 123 -25.33 -52.89 4.16
C THR A 123 -25.57 -51.67 5.04
N PHE A 124 -26.13 -50.61 4.46
CA PHE A 124 -26.54 -49.42 5.18
C PHE A 124 -27.80 -48.83 4.54
N ASP A 125 -28.60 -48.13 5.34
CA ASP A 125 -29.76 -47.39 4.84
C ASP A 125 -29.26 -46.14 4.09
N PRO A 126 -29.53 -45.99 2.78
CA PRO A 126 -28.96 -44.89 2.00
C PRO A 126 -29.44 -43.53 2.53
N PRO A 127 -28.51 -42.62 2.88
CA PRO A 127 -28.87 -41.32 3.41
C PRO A 127 -29.60 -40.46 2.38
N ARG A 128 -30.41 -39.51 2.85
CA ARG A 128 -31.03 -38.50 1.99
C ARG A 128 -29.95 -37.58 1.43
N VAL A 129 -29.80 -37.59 0.11
CA VAL A 129 -28.82 -36.75 -0.59
C VAL A 129 -29.46 -35.40 -0.93
N SER A 130 -28.96 -34.32 -0.34
CA SER A 130 -29.44 -32.97 -0.67
C SER A 130 -28.87 -32.46 -1.99
N LYS A 131 -27.58 -32.72 -2.25
CA LYS A 131 -26.87 -32.34 -3.48
C LYS A 131 -25.76 -33.35 -3.76
N SER A 132 -25.40 -33.51 -5.02
CA SER A 132 -24.21 -34.27 -5.40
C SER A 132 -23.53 -33.57 -6.57
N ALA A 133 -22.20 -33.54 -6.54
CA ALA A 133 -21.39 -32.99 -7.63
C ALA A 133 -20.15 -33.86 -7.81
N GLN A 134 -19.66 -33.93 -9.05
CA GLN A 134 -18.34 -34.48 -9.35
C GLN A 134 -17.36 -33.31 -9.32
N THR A 135 -16.50 -33.30 -8.29
CA THR A 135 -15.41 -32.33 -8.21
C THR A 135 -14.21 -32.88 -8.98
N TRP A 136 -13.81 -32.15 -10.01
CA TRP A 136 -12.53 -32.37 -10.68
C TRP A 136 -11.39 -31.98 -9.74
N PRO A 137 -10.23 -32.64 -9.81
CA PRO A 137 -9.04 -32.15 -9.12
C PRO A 137 -8.80 -30.71 -9.58
N GLN A 138 -8.91 -29.74 -8.67
CA GLN A 138 -8.39 -28.42 -8.97
C GLN A 138 -6.88 -28.57 -9.16
N ALA A 139 -6.37 -28.09 -10.29
CA ALA A 139 -4.93 -28.07 -10.53
C ALA A 139 -4.24 -27.40 -9.33
N PRO A 140 -3.18 -28.01 -8.77
CA PRO A 140 -2.45 -27.40 -7.66
C PRO A 140 -1.87 -26.08 -8.15
N GLY A 141 -2.31 -24.95 -7.59
CA GLY A 141 -1.73 -23.63 -7.88
C GLY A 141 -2.68 -22.43 -7.96
N ARG A 142 -4.00 -22.55 -7.80
CA ARG A 142 -4.93 -21.41 -7.98
C ARG A 142 -5.25 -20.59 -6.73
N SER A 143 -4.47 -20.74 -5.65
CA SER A 143 -4.68 -20.02 -4.38
C SER A 143 -3.57 -19.02 -4.06
N GLN A 144 -3.13 -18.24 -5.06
CA GLN A 144 -2.40 -17.00 -4.80
C GLN A 144 -3.10 -15.88 -5.57
N PRO A 145 -3.71 -14.88 -4.90
CA PRO A 145 -4.10 -13.67 -5.59
C PRO A 145 -2.83 -12.99 -6.14
N PRO A 146 -2.89 -12.32 -7.29
CA PRO A 146 -1.73 -11.61 -7.81
C PRO A 146 -1.32 -10.54 -6.81
N ASP A 147 -0.05 -10.61 -6.41
CA ASP A 147 0.65 -9.54 -5.71
C ASP A 147 0.60 -8.32 -6.63
N GLN A 148 -0.27 -7.36 -6.32
CA GLN A 148 -0.31 -6.08 -7.01
C GLN A 148 0.73 -5.21 -6.34
N SER A 149 1.80 -4.98 -7.10
CA SER A 149 2.94 -4.10 -6.83
C SER A 149 2.53 -2.68 -6.42
#